data_AF-A0A961X308-F1
#
_entry.id   AF-A0A961X308-F1
#
_cell.length_a   1.000
_cell.length_b   1.000
_cell.length_c   1.000
_cell.angle_alpha   90.00
_cell.angle_beta   90.00
_cell.angle_gamma   90.00
#
_symmetry.space_group_name_H-M   'P 1'
#
loop_
_entity.id
_entity.type
_entity.pdbx_description
1 polymer ?
#
loop_
_entity_poly.entity_id
_entity_poly.type
_entity_poly.pdbx_seq_one_letter_code
_entity_poly.pdbx_strand_id
1 'polypeptide(L)'
;DIDICMRAKRAQWPTWVVPESKVIHLEGASTGVSNTRPKRLPTYWFDARRRCYLTHFGSVRTALMDAAFIVGNSLWTLRRWVERKPDRGPPHLLADHIFNSCLMRGFSITRVKNPAMADCDPERLEQPLAAEQADVKD
;
A
#
# COMPACT_ATOMS: atom_id res chain seq x y z
N ASP A 1 -2.46 4.64 -4.66
CA ASP A 1 -2.99 4.99 -6.01
C ASP A 1 -4.04 4.01 -6.49
N ILE A 2 -3.72 2.72 -6.65
CA ILE A 2 -4.69 1.74 -7.19
C ILE A 2 -5.99 1.68 -6.37
N ASP A 3 -5.89 1.62 -5.04
CA ASP A 3 -7.07 1.56 -4.15
C ASP A 3 -7.99 2.78 -4.31
N ILE A 4 -7.44 4.00 -4.37
CA ILE A 4 -8.25 5.21 -4.54
C ILE A 4 -8.91 5.26 -5.91
N CYS A 5 -8.22 4.88 -6.99
CA CYS A 5 -8.80 4.84 -8.33
C CYS A 5 -9.93 3.80 -8.43
N MET A 6 -9.76 2.64 -7.81
CA MET A 6 -10.79 1.60 -7.77
C MET A 6 -12.02 2.06 -6.97
N ARG A 7 -11.83 2.81 -5.88
CA ARG A 7 -12.92 3.42 -5.11
C ARG A 7 -13.64 4.51 -5.91
N ALA A 8 -12.90 5.41 -6.56
CA ALA A 8 -13.46 6.45 -7.43
C ALA A 8 -14.30 5.83 -8.56
N LYS A 9 -13.79 4.80 -9.23
CA LYS A 9 -14.53 4.06 -10.27
C LYS A 9 -15.82 3.45 -9.75
N ARG A 10 -15.80 2.83 -8.56
CA ARG A 10 -17.02 2.26 -7.93
C ARG A 10 -18.03 3.33 -7.54
N ALA A 11 -17.57 4.51 -7.14
CA ALA A 11 -18.40 5.67 -6.87
C ALA A 11 -18.86 6.40 -8.16
N GLN A 12 -18.52 5.87 -9.34
CA GLN A 12 -18.78 6.49 -10.64
C GLN A 12 -18.22 7.91 -10.76
N TRP A 13 -17.15 8.21 -10.02
CA TRP A 13 -16.45 9.49 -10.15
C TRP A 13 -15.63 9.50 -11.44
N PRO A 14 -15.77 10.54 -12.27
CA PRO A 14 -15.02 10.62 -13.51
C PRO A 14 -13.52 10.79 -13.21
N THR A 15 -12.68 10.09 -13.96
CA THR A 15 -11.21 10.22 -13.90
C THR A 15 -10.73 10.74 -15.24
N TRP A 16 -10.13 11.92 -15.25
CA TRP A 16 -9.67 12.59 -16.46
C TRP A 16 -8.14 12.54 -16.55
N VAL A 17 -7.64 12.26 -17.75
CA VAL A 17 -6.24 12.47 -18.10
C VAL A 17 -6.20 13.70 -18.99
N VAL A 18 -5.35 14.67 -18.65
CA VAL A 18 -5.20 15.94 -19.38
C VAL A 18 -3.83 15.96 -20.06
N PRO A 19 -3.73 15.62 -21.35
CA PRO A 19 -2.44 15.49 -22.06
C PRO A 19 -1.60 16.78 -22.08
N GLU A 20 -2.26 17.93 -22.02
CA GLU A 20 -1.62 19.25 -22.00
C GLU A 20 -0.94 19.54 -20.66
N SER A 21 -1.42 18.92 -19.58
CA SER A 21 -0.87 19.07 -18.23
C SER A 21 0.33 18.15 -18.04
N LYS A 22 1.53 18.66 -18.30
CA LYS A 22 2.79 17.91 -18.21
C LYS A 22 3.50 18.19 -16.89
N VAL A 23 3.72 17.15 -16.10
CA VAL A 23 4.52 17.19 -14.86
C VAL A 23 5.68 16.24 -15.01
N ILE A 24 6.90 16.71 -14.73
CA ILE A 24 8.11 15.89 -14.77
C ILE A 24 8.37 15.38 -13.36
N HIS A 25 8.32 14.05 -13.17
CA HIS A 25 8.72 13.42 -11.93
C HIS A 25 10.23 13.13 -11.98
N LEU A 26 11.01 13.88 -11.22
CA LEU A 26 12.45 13.64 -11.05
C LEU A 26 12.64 12.65 -9.89
N GLU A 27 12.76 11.37 -10.24
CA GLU A 27 12.88 10.27 -9.28
C GLU A 27 14.00 10.51 -8.26
N GLY A 28 13.66 10.49 -6.97
CA GLY A 28 14.65 10.53 -5.89
C GLY A 28 15.43 11.84 -5.74
N ALA A 29 15.10 12.90 -6.50
CA ALA A 29 15.85 14.16 -6.52
C ALA A 29 15.87 14.88 -5.15
N SER A 30 14.77 14.82 -4.39
CA SER A 30 14.66 15.43 -3.07
C SER A 30 15.18 14.55 -1.93
N THR A 31 15.28 13.24 -2.14
CA THR A 31 15.65 12.26 -1.10
C THR A 31 17.06 11.70 -1.28
N GLY A 32 17.75 12.07 -2.36
CA GLY A 32 19.08 11.54 -2.72
C GLY A 32 19.07 10.04 -3.04
N VAL A 33 17.89 9.44 -3.24
CA VAL A 33 17.75 8.02 -3.58
C VAL A 33 18.07 7.87 -5.06
N SER A 34 19.37 7.72 -5.38
CA SER A 34 19.82 7.37 -6.72
C SER A 34 19.47 5.91 -7.06
N ASN A 35 19.51 5.56 -8.35
CA ASN A 35 19.36 4.22 -8.94
C ASN A 35 20.45 3.22 -8.48
N THR A 36 20.70 3.15 -7.18
CA THR A 36 21.55 2.15 -6.55
C THR A 36 20.76 0.88 -6.29
N ARG A 37 21.47 -0.22 -6.01
CA ARG A 37 20.96 -1.59 -5.91
C ARG A 37 19.56 -1.66 -5.27
N PRO A 38 18.68 -2.52 -5.81
CA PRO A 38 17.31 -2.63 -5.31
C PRO A 38 17.30 -2.99 -3.83
N LYS A 39 16.66 -2.15 -3.02
CA LYS A 39 16.51 -2.34 -1.58
C LYS A 39 15.43 -3.38 -1.30
N ARG A 40 15.52 -4.04 -0.14
CA ARG A 40 14.45 -4.91 0.36
C ARG A 40 13.15 -4.12 0.41
N LEU A 41 12.05 -4.72 -0.04
CA LEU A 41 10.75 -4.06 0.03
C LEU A 41 10.32 -3.89 1.49
N PRO A 42 9.88 -2.69 1.90
CA PRO A 42 9.41 -2.46 3.25
C PRO A 42 8.06 -3.15 3.50
N THR A 43 7.78 -3.54 4.75
CA THR A 43 6.58 -4.30 5.13
C THR A 43 5.28 -3.62 4.70
N TYR A 44 5.20 -2.30 4.78
CA TYR A 44 4.01 -1.53 4.39
C TYR A 44 3.62 -1.75 2.92
N TRP A 45 4.59 -2.09 2.05
CA TRP A 45 4.33 -2.37 0.65
C TRP A 45 3.44 -3.61 0.52
N PHE A 46 3.75 -4.67 1.28
CA PHE A 46 2.95 -5.89 1.30
C PHE A 46 1.60 -5.69 2.01
N ASP A 47 1.57 -4.86 3.06
CA ASP A 47 0.31 -4.50 3.74
C ASP A 47 -0.66 -3.78 2.79
N ALA A 48 -0.17 -2.78 2.04
CA ALA A 48 -0.97 -2.03 1.08
C ALA A 48 -1.50 -2.94 -0.03
N ARG A 49 -0.65 -3.83 -0.56
CA ARG A 49 -1.02 -4.82 -1.57
C ARG A 49 -2.13 -5.76 -1.07
N ARG A 50 -1.93 -6.38 0.11
CA ARG A 50 -2.90 -7.31 0.71
C ARG A 50 -4.23 -6.62 0.98
N ARG A 51 -4.21 -5.40 1.53
CA ARG A 51 -5.43 -4.59 1.71
C ARG A 51 -6.15 -4.36 0.39
N CYS A 52 -5.45 -3.87 -0.63
CA CYS A 52 -6.02 -3.59 -1.94
C CYS A 52 -6.67 -4.85 -2.55
N TYR A 53 -5.99 -6.00 -2.48
CA TYR A 53 -6.52 -7.24 -3.06
C TYR A 53 -7.74 -7.76 -2.31
N LEU A 54 -7.69 -7.80 -0.98
CA LEU A 54 -8.82 -8.24 -0.17
C LEU A 54 -10.04 -7.32 -0.34
N THR A 55 -9.83 -6.00 -0.33
CA THR A 55 -10.91 -5.01 -0.48
C THR A 55 -11.56 -5.05 -1.87
N HIS A 56 -10.80 -5.36 -2.92
CA HIS A 56 -11.31 -5.25 -4.28
C HIS A 56 -11.68 -6.58 -4.95
N PHE A 57 -11.00 -7.67 -4.60
CA PHE A 57 -11.12 -8.95 -5.29
C PHE A 57 -11.62 -10.08 -4.38
N GLY A 58 -11.67 -9.88 -3.07
CA GLY A 58 -12.13 -10.89 -2.11
C GLY A 58 -11.07 -11.94 -1.78
N SER A 59 -11.35 -12.78 -0.78
CA SER A 59 -10.37 -13.72 -0.18
C SER A 59 -9.86 -14.77 -1.17
N VAL A 60 -10.75 -15.47 -1.87
CA VAL A 60 -10.40 -16.56 -2.79
C VAL A 60 -9.49 -16.07 -3.92
N ARG A 61 -9.86 -14.97 -4.57
CA ARG A 61 -9.05 -14.40 -5.66
C ARG A 61 -7.72 -13.87 -5.15
N THR A 62 -7.70 -13.30 -3.96
CA THR A 62 -6.44 -12.85 -3.33
C THR A 62 -5.51 -14.03 -3.07
N ALA A 63 -6.02 -15.15 -2.55
CA ALA A 63 -5.24 -16.37 -2.34
C ALA A 63 -4.67 -16.92 -3.66
N LEU A 64 -5.47 -16.94 -4.73
CA LEU A 64 -5.00 -17.37 -6.05
C LEU A 64 -3.92 -16.43 -6.61
N MET A 65 -4.06 -15.11 -6.43
CA MET A 65 -3.04 -14.14 -6.83
C MET A 65 -1.73 -14.33 -6.08
N ASP A 66 -1.79 -14.54 -4.76
CA ASP A 66 -0.61 -14.83 -3.93
C ASP A 66 0.05 -16.15 -4.36
N ALA A 67 -0.74 -17.21 -4.57
CA ALA A 67 -0.23 -18.49 -5.03
C ALA A 67 0.44 -18.37 -6.42
N ALA A 68 -0.19 -17.69 -7.36
CA ALA A 68 0.35 -17.45 -8.70
C ALA A 68 1.67 -16.67 -8.65
N PHE A 69 1.76 -15.64 -7.80
CA PHE A 69 3.01 -14.90 -7.61
C PHE A 69 4.11 -15.78 -7.00
N ILE A 70 3.80 -16.52 -5.94
CA ILE A 70 4.77 -17.40 -5.27
C ILE A 70 5.31 -18.44 -6.26
N VAL A 71 4.43 -19.10 -7.00
CA VAL A 71 4.80 -20.10 -8.01
C VAL A 71 5.64 -19.45 -9.12
N GLY A 72 5.17 -18.35 -9.71
CA GLY A 72 5.87 -17.65 -10.78
C GLY A 72 7.25 -17.13 -10.36
N ASN A 73 7.37 -16.55 -9.16
CA ASN A 73 8.64 -16.05 -8.65
C ASN A 73 9.59 -17.19 -8.25
N SER A 74 9.07 -18.33 -7.79
CA SER A 74 9.86 -19.53 -7.50
C SER A 74 10.42 -20.14 -8.78
N LEU A 75 9.59 -20.28 -9.82
CA LEU A 75 10.00 -20.72 -11.16
C LEU A 75 11.05 -19.79 -11.75
N TRP A 76 10.86 -18.48 -11.64
CA TRP A 76 11.84 -17.50 -12.12
C TRP A 76 13.16 -17.58 -11.35
N THR A 77 13.11 -17.73 -10.03
CA THR A 77 14.30 -17.89 -9.18
C THR A 77 15.07 -19.16 -9.52
N LEU A 78 14.36 -20.27 -9.69
CA LEU A 78 14.94 -21.55 -10.12
C LEU A 78 15.58 -21.42 -11.50
N ARG A 79 14.87 -20.87 -12.48
CA ARG A 79 15.41 -20.65 -13.83
C ARG A 79 16.66 -19.78 -13.79
N ARG A 80 16.65 -18.70 -13.02
CA ARG A 80 17.80 -17.79 -12.87
C ARG A 80 19.01 -18.51 -12.26
N TRP A 81 18.78 -19.36 -11.27
CA TRP A 81 19.82 -20.18 -10.64
C TRP A 81 20.41 -21.19 -11.62
N VAL A 82 19.56 -21.90 -12.38
CA VAL A 82 19.99 -22.85 -13.43
C VAL A 82 20.81 -22.15 -14.52
N GLU A 83 20.36 -20.98 -14.97
CA GLU A 83 21.04 -20.18 -16.00
C GLU A 83 22.24 -19.38 -15.46
N ARG A 84 22.55 -19.47 -14.15
CA ARG A 84 23.61 -18.69 -13.47
C ARG A 84 23.52 -17.18 -13.71
N LYS A 85 22.31 -16.66 -13.85
CA LYS A 85 22.08 -15.23 -14.09
C LYS A 85 22.13 -14.43 -12.78
N PRO A 86 22.60 -13.17 -12.81
CA PRO A 86 22.65 -12.34 -11.62
C PRO A 86 21.24 -12.02 -11.11
N ASP A 87 21.08 -11.97 -9.78
CA ASP A 87 19.87 -11.46 -9.16
C ASP A 87 19.86 -9.93 -9.21
N ARG A 88 18.87 -9.36 -9.88
CA ARG A 88 18.64 -7.91 -9.98
C ARG A 88 17.38 -7.49 -9.24
N GLY A 89 16.72 -8.42 -8.53
CA GLY A 89 15.50 -8.14 -7.79
C GLY A 89 15.77 -7.58 -6.39
N PRO A 90 14.73 -7.07 -5.72
CA PRO A 90 14.78 -6.80 -4.28
C PRO A 90 15.22 -8.05 -3.51
N PRO A 91 16.15 -7.93 -2.55
CA PRO A 91 16.54 -9.06 -1.70
C PRO A 91 15.33 -9.58 -0.91
N HIS A 92 15.29 -10.89 -0.69
CA HIS A 92 14.26 -11.62 0.08
C HIS A 92 12.81 -11.51 -0.45
N LEU A 93 12.59 -11.03 -1.68
CA LEU A 93 11.25 -10.82 -2.24
C LEU A 93 10.34 -12.04 -2.11
N LEU A 94 10.83 -13.25 -2.40
CA LEU A 94 10.01 -14.48 -2.31
C LEU A 94 9.57 -14.76 -0.87
N ALA A 95 10.53 -14.79 0.05
CA ALA A 95 10.27 -15.09 1.46
C ALA A 95 9.34 -14.03 2.05
N ASP A 96 9.62 -12.75 1.81
CA ASP A 96 8.79 -11.65 2.29
C ASP A 96 7.38 -11.70 1.72
N HIS A 97 7.21 -12.09 0.45
CA HIS A 97 5.89 -12.26 -0.13
C HIS A 97 5.13 -13.42 0.49
N ILE A 98 5.79 -14.56 0.76
CA ILE A 98 5.17 -15.70 1.45
C ILE A 98 4.70 -15.30 2.84
N PHE A 99 5.59 -14.73 3.66
CA PHE A 99 5.26 -14.32 5.02
C PHE A 99 4.22 -13.21 5.09
N ASN A 100 4.12 -12.37 4.05
CA ASN A 100 3.11 -11.32 3.98
C ASN A 100 1.89 -11.65 3.09
N SER A 101 1.76 -12.91 2.63
CA SER A 101 0.61 -13.37 1.87
C SER A 101 -0.64 -13.47 2.75
N CYS A 102 -1.82 -13.47 2.13
CA CYS A 102 -3.07 -13.78 2.83
C CYS A 102 -3.14 -15.24 3.30
N LEU A 103 -2.31 -16.13 2.74
CA LEU A 103 -2.21 -17.52 3.18
C LEU A 103 -1.55 -17.62 4.57
N MET A 104 -0.55 -16.79 4.85
CA MET A 104 0.16 -16.78 6.15
C MET A 104 -0.47 -15.80 7.15
N ARG A 105 -0.83 -14.59 6.72
CA ARG A 105 -1.40 -13.54 7.60
C ARG A 105 -2.94 -13.57 7.69
N GLY A 106 -3.57 -14.55 7.06
CA GLY A 106 -5.02 -14.69 6.98
C GLY A 106 -5.68 -13.69 6.04
N PHE A 107 -7.00 -13.56 6.14
CA PHE A 107 -7.84 -12.76 5.23
C PHE A 107 -8.41 -11.48 5.84
N SER A 108 -8.14 -11.21 7.12
CA SER A 108 -8.65 -10.04 7.83
C SER A 108 -7.91 -8.76 7.44
N ILE A 109 -8.64 -7.71 7.08
CA ILE A 109 -8.06 -6.39 6.79
C ILE A 109 -7.85 -5.64 8.10
N THR A 110 -6.62 -5.23 8.38
CA THR A 110 -6.33 -4.32 9.49
C THR A 110 -6.96 -2.95 9.19
N ARG A 111 -7.91 -2.54 10.02
CA ARG A 111 -8.41 -1.16 9.99
C ARG A 111 -7.47 -0.29 10.81
N VAL A 112 -6.77 0.61 10.14
CA VAL A 112 -6.02 1.68 10.81
C VAL A 112 -7.01 2.78 11.15
N LYS A 113 -7.12 3.14 12.43
CA LYS A 113 -7.94 4.28 12.87
C LYS A 113 -7.33 5.55 12.29
N ASN A 114 -8.13 6.33 11.58
CA ASN A 114 -7.67 7.61 11.05
C ASN A 114 -7.64 8.63 12.21
N PRO A 115 -6.47 9.17 12.60
CA PRO A 115 -6.41 10.17 13.66
C PRO A 115 -7.19 11.45 13.30
N ALA A 116 -7.26 11.82 12.01
CA ALA A 116 -8.05 12.97 11.56
C ALA A 116 -9.57 12.77 11.71
N MET A 117 -10.03 11.54 11.96
CA MET A 117 -11.43 11.22 12.25
C MET A 117 -11.67 10.95 13.74
N ALA A 118 -10.65 11.08 14.58
CA ALA A 118 -10.79 10.89 16.03
C ALA A 118 -11.60 12.02 16.68
N ASP A 119 -11.60 13.22 16.06
CA ASP A 119 -12.33 14.39 16.54
C ASP A 119 -13.77 14.49 16.00
N CYS A 120 -14.12 13.71 14.97
CA CYS A 120 -15.49 13.61 14.42
C CYS A 120 -16.34 12.55 15.14
N ASP A 121 -16.04 12.26 16.40
CA ASP A 121 -16.90 11.42 17.23
C ASP A 121 -18.23 12.17 17.48
N PRO A 122 -19.39 11.66 17.04
CA PRO A 122 -20.67 12.35 17.25
C PRO A 122 -20.92 12.64 18.74
N GLU A 123 -20.38 11.83 19.67
CA GLU A 123 -20.45 12.07 21.11
C GLU A 123 -19.68 13.32 21.58
N ARG A 124 -18.61 13.72 20.87
CA ARG A 124 -17.82 14.93 21.20
C ARG A 124 -18.41 16.19 20.58
N LEU A 125 -19.08 16.07 19.44
CA LEU A 125 -19.76 17.18 18.76
C LEU A 125 -21.01 17.66 19.51
N GLU A 126 -21.59 16.83 20.38
CA GLU A 126 -22.70 17.21 21.27
C GLU A 126 -22.23 17.71 22.66
N GLN A 127 -20.94 17.66 22.96
CA GLN A 127 -20.42 18.31 24.16
C GLN A 127 -20.42 19.82 23.91
N PRO A 128 -21.14 20.63 24.73
CA PRO A 128 -21.11 22.07 24.58
C PRO A 128 -19.66 22.53 24.69
N LEU A 129 -19.24 23.37 23.74
CA LEU A 129 -17.92 23.99 23.68
C LEU A 129 -17.64 24.59 25.07
N ALA A 130 -16.89 23.87 25.91
CA ALA A 130 -16.51 24.38 27.21
C ALA A 130 -15.71 25.64 26.94
N ALA A 131 -16.25 26.78 27.37
CA ALA A 131 -15.69 28.09 27.18
C ALA A 131 -14.19 28.04 27.46
N GLU A 132 -13.40 28.27 26.41
CA GLU A 132 -11.97 28.50 26.49
C GLU A 132 -11.80 29.72 27.39
N GLN A 133 -11.57 29.46 28.68
CA GLN A 133 -11.28 30.49 29.66
C GLN A 133 -9.98 31.17 29.22
N ALA A 134 -10.13 32.44 28.86
CA ALA A 134 -9.03 33.35 28.62
C ALA A 134 -8.03 33.30 29.78
N ASP A 135 -6.79 32.88 29.50
CA ASP A 135 -5.62 33.23 30.29
C ASP A 135 -4.83 34.27 29.47
N VAL A 136 -5.37 35.50 29.44
CA VAL A 136 -4.56 36.69 29.20
C VAL A 136 -4.03 37.09 30.57
N LYS A 137 -2.76 36.81 30.82
CA LYS A 137 -2.02 37.37 31.95
C LYS A 137 -1.24 38.60 31.48
N ASP A 138 -1.49 39.69 32.19
CA ASP A 138 -0.75 40.95 32.18
C ASP A 138 0.75 40.77 32.48
#